data_AF-A0A067TH76-F1
#
_entry.id   AF-A0A067TH76-F1
#
_cell.length_a   1.000
_cell.length_b   1.000
_cell.length_c   1.000
_cell.angle_alpha   90.00
_cell.angle_beta   90.00
_cell.angle_gamma   90.00
#
_symmetry.space_group_name_H-M   'P 1'
#
loop_
_entity.id
_entity.type
_entity.pdbx_description
1 polymer ?
#
loop_
_entity_poly.entity_id
_entity_poly.type
_entity_poly.pdbx_seq_one_letter_code
_entity_poly.pdbx_strand_id
1 'polypeptide(L)'
;MGLSLWIVPDEKDAVKLEHLMRLCQNDPSISLTSASYPNFYPHITLASFPLSMGNDLDSIGFCIQKSGAPVRCTFASVDIGTHYFRSVYVAIKVTPDLVSLHERVHKELGTEPRTPAFPHMSLCYIGDIDAAAGERERYHEELKKNGKIKMTSQDEDEKTVCLNCGSSGTIDWMDNFEAHEVWAVRCEGPVEGWAILRKFSLTKI
;
A
#
# COMPACT_ATOMS: atom_id res chain seq x y z
N MET A 1 10.89 -10.61 8.24
CA MET A 1 10.92 -9.15 8.48
C MET A 1 12.36 -8.68 8.39
N GLY A 2 12.60 -7.52 7.77
CA GLY A 2 13.91 -7.14 7.22
C GLY A 2 13.84 -5.80 6.51
N LEU A 3 14.50 -5.65 5.35
CA LEU A 3 14.40 -4.46 4.51
C LEU A 3 13.27 -4.64 3.48
N SER A 4 12.44 -3.62 3.32
CA SER A 4 11.36 -3.58 2.32
C SER A 4 11.54 -2.38 1.40
N LEU A 5 11.19 -2.56 0.12
CA LEU A 5 11.11 -1.49 -0.86
C LEU A 5 9.65 -1.17 -1.11
N TRP A 6 9.28 0.09 -0.97
CA TRP A 6 7.91 0.57 -1.04
C TRP A 6 7.74 1.55 -2.18
N ILE A 7 6.83 1.26 -3.12
CA ILE A 7 6.33 2.30 -4.03
C ILE A 7 5.35 3.15 -3.21
N VAL A 8 5.59 4.45 -3.17
CA VAL A 8 4.81 5.37 -2.34
C VAL A 8 4.05 6.39 -3.18
N PRO A 9 2.81 6.75 -2.79
CA PRO A 9 2.11 7.89 -3.38
C PRO A 9 2.87 9.19 -3.13
N ASP A 10 2.69 10.17 -4.03
CA ASP A 10 3.11 11.54 -3.77
C ASP A 10 2.47 12.10 -2.50
N GLU A 11 3.14 13.06 -1.85
CA GLU A 11 2.73 13.61 -0.55
C GLU A 11 1.25 14.04 -0.52
N LYS A 12 0.78 14.72 -1.57
CA LYS A 12 -0.62 15.16 -1.69
C LYS A 12 -1.63 14.00 -1.65
N ASP A 13 -1.30 12.87 -2.27
CA ASP A 13 -2.18 11.71 -2.38
C ASP A 13 -2.02 10.81 -1.15
N ALA A 14 -0.82 10.73 -0.59
CA ALA A 14 -0.55 10.06 0.67
C ALA A 14 -1.36 10.65 1.82
N VAL A 15 -1.43 11.98 1.97
CA VAL A 15 -2.24 12.64 3.01
C VAL A 15 -3.73 12.26 2.89
N LYS A 16 -4.24 12.23 1.66
CA LYS A 16 -5.63 11.82 1.37
C LYS A 16 -5.89 10.36 1.73
N LEU A 17 -4.96 9.46 1.37
CA LEU A 17 -5.05 8.04 1.66
C LEU A 17 -4.92 7.76 3.16
N GLU A 18 -3.98 8.41 3.86
CA GLU A 18 -3.85 8.31 5.30
C GLU A 18 -5.11 8.76 6.04
N HIS A 19 -5.76 9.82 5.57
CA HIS A 19 -7.04 10.25 6.13
C HIS A 19 -8.07 9.12 6.03
N LEU A 20 -8.25 8.55 4.83
CA LEU A 20 -9.15 7.41 4.60
C LEU A 20 -8.82 6.22 5.50
N MET A 21 -7.54 5.84 5.58
CA MET A 21 -7.07 4.70 6.38
C MET A 21 -7.50 4.79 7.84
N ARG A 22 -7.55 6.01 8.40
CA ARG A 22 -7.90 6.29 9.81
C ARG A 22 -9.41 6.39 10.10
N LEU A 23 -10.27 6.53 9.09
CA LEU A 23 -11.69 6.87 9.30
C LEU A 23 -12.49 5.80 10.05
N CYS A 24 -12.25 4.52 9.75
CA CYS A 24 -13.06 3.40 10.27
C CYS A 24 -12.42 2.72 11.50
N GLN A 25 -11.41 3.33 12.11
CA GLN A 25 -10.65 2.74 13.22
C GLN A 25 -11.23 3.04 14.61
N ASN A 26 -12.07 4.08 14.73
CA ASN A 26 -12.47 4.64 16.02
C ASN A 26 -13.97 4.42 16.31
N ASP A 27 -14.42 3.17 16.29
CA ASP A 27 -15.73 2.83 16.86
C ASP A 27 -15.60 2.63 18.38
N PRO A 28 -16.08 3.56 19.23
CA PRO A 28 -15.95 3.46 20.67
C PRO A 28 -16.74 2.28 21.29
N SER A 29 -17.62 1.64 20.51
CA SER A 29 -18.36 0.46 20.96
C SER A 29 -17.56 -0.84 20.82
N ILE A 30 -16.39 -0.80 20.17
CA ILE A 30 -15.57 -1.98 19.89
C ILE A 30 -14.25 -1.88 20.66
N SER A 31 -13.97 -2.88 21.48
CA SER A 31 -12.68 -3.02 22.16
C SER A 31 -11.76 -3.88 21.31
N LEU A 32 -10.72 -3.27 20.75
CA LEU A 32 -9.74 -3.92 19.88
C LEU A 32 -8.42 -4.13 20.60
N THR A 33 -7.66 -5.13 20.16
CA THR A 33 -6.29 -5.34 20.65
C THR A 33 -5.35 -4.26 20.13
N SER A 34 -4.25 -4.02 20.86
CA SER A 34 -3.21 -3.07 20.42
C SER A 34 -2.44 -3.51 19.17
N ALA A 35 -2.70 -4.72 18.66
CA ALA A 35 -2.11 -5.20 17.41
C ALA A 35 -2.89 -4.69 16.18
N SER A 36 -4.13 -4.23 16.37
CA SER A 36 -4.99 -3.71 15.30
C SER A 36 -4.76 -2.22 15.08
N TYR A 37 -4.87 -1.82 13.82
CA TYR A 37 -4.74 -0.45 13.35
C TYR A 37 -3.43 0.27 13.74
N PRO A 38 -2.25 -0.37 13.57
CA PRO A 38 -1.00 0.40 13.65
C PRO A 38 -0.99 1.47 12.56
N ASN A 39 -0.36 2.61 12.86
CA ASN A 39 -0.16 3.64 11.87
C ASN A 39 1.00 3.27 10.93
N PHE A 40 0.78 3.37 9.63
CA PHE A 40 1.82 3.21 8.61
C PHE A 40 1.53 4.11 7.41
N TYR A 41 2.58 4.40 6.64
CA TYR A 41 2.47 5.21 5.43
C TYR A 41 1.81 4.41 4.30
N PRO A 42 0.91 4.97 3.46
CA PRO A 42 0.33 4.24 2.33
C PRO A 42 1.43 3.82 1.35
N HIS A 43 1.48 2.53 1.00
CA HIS A 43 2.52 2.00 0.11
C HIS A 43 2.09 0.71 -0.59
N ILE A 44 2.77 0.40 -1.70
CA ILE A 44 2.79 -0.93 -2.31
C ILE A 44 4.15 -1.56 -2.03
N THR A 45 4.18 -2.76 -1.45
CA THR A 45 5.43 -3.50 -1.26
C THR A 45 5.97 -3.99 -2.60
N LEU A 46 7.06 -3.40 -3.07
CA LEU A 46 7.76 -3.77 -4.30
C LEU A 46 8.66 -4.99 -4.09
N ALA A 47 9.38 -5.04 -2.97
CA ALA A 47 10.24 -6.16 -2.63
C ALA A 47 10.44 -6.23 -1.11
N SER A 48 10.76 -7.43 -0.61
CA SER A 48 11.14 -7.64 0.79
C SER A 48 12.28 -8.63 0.88
N PHE A 49 13.31 -8.31 1.65
CA PHE A 49 14.53 -9.11 1.77
C PHE A 49 15.17 -8.99 3.17
N PRO A 50 16.10 -9.89 3.53
CA PRO A 50 16.80 -9.82 4.81
C PRO A 50 17.53 -8.49 5.00
N LEU A 51 17.58 -7.99 6.24
CA LEU A 51 18.22 -6.70 6.53
C LEU A 51 19.72 -6.68 6.17
N SER A 52 20.39 -7.84 6.18
CA SER A 52 21.80 -7.97 5.77
C SER A 52 22.07 -7.50 4.33
N MET A 53 21.07 -7.51 3.45
CA MET A 53 21.16 -6.97 2.09
C MET A 53 20.99 -5.44 2.04
N GLY A 54 20.56 -4.80 3.13
CA GLY A 54 20.37 -3.35 3.22
C GLY A 54 21.66 -2.53 3.34
N ASN A 55 22.82 -3.18 3.34
CA ASN A 55 24.10 -2.49 3.40
C ASN A 55 24.49 -1.83 2.07
N ASP A 56 23.83 -2.17 0.96
CA ASP A 56 24.09 -1.60 -0.36
C ASP A 56 22.86 -0.87 -0.93
N LEU A 57 22.48 0.21 -0.24
CA LEU A 57 21.40 1.09 -0.69
C LEU A 57 21.75 1.83 -1.99
N ASP A 58 23.03 1.91 -2.37
CA ASP A 58 23.46 2.56 -3.61
C ASP A 58 23.07 1.70 -4.82
N SER A 59 23.41 0.41 -4.80
CA SER A 59 23.00 -0.54 -5.86
C SER A 59 21.47 -0.62 -6.00
N ILE A 60 20.74 -0.62 -4.89
CA ILE A 60 19.27 -0.55 -4.90
C ILE A 60 18.78 0.71 -5.62
N GLY A 61 19.37 1.87 -5.31
CA GLY A 61 19.03 3.14 -5.94
C GLY A 61 19.28 3.14 -7.45
N PHE A 62 20.41 2.61 -7.90
CA PHE A 62 20.72 2.48 -9.32
C PHE A 62 19.72 1.59 -10.08
N CYS A 63 19.16 0.57 -9.43
CA CYS A 63 18.14 -0.29 -10.05
C CYS A 63 16.81 0.44 -10.24
N ILE A 64 16.42 1.27 -9.26
CA ILE A 64 15.16 2.02 -9.25
C ILE A 64 15.18 3.17 -10.27
N GLN A 65 16.27 3.95 -10.30
CA GLN A 65 16.42 5.11 -11.19
C GLN A 65 16.42 4.75 -12.69
N LYS A 66 16.63 3.48 -13.04
CA LYS A 66 16.52 2.98 -14.42
C LYS A 66 15.08 3.04 -14.97
N SER A 67 14.06 3.23 -14.14
CA SER A 67 12.67 3.32 -14.62
C SER A 67 12.45 4.59 -15.47
N GLY A 68 13.05 5.72 -15.07
CA GLY A 68 13.07 6.96 -15.84
C GLY A 68 11.74 7.72 -15.90
N ALA A 69 10.68 7.22 -15.27
CA ALA A 69 9.36 7.84 -15.26
C ALA A 69 8.62 7.53 -13.94
N PRO A 70 7.67 8.39 -13.52
CA PRO A 70 6.75 8.07 -12.43
C PRO A 70 5.91 6.84 -12.75
N VAL A 71 5.46 6.14 -11.72
CA VAL A 71 4.59 4.96 -11.87
C VAL A 71 3.18 5.29 -11.42
N ARG A 72 2.24 5.19 -12.36
CA ARG A 72 0.82 5.37 -12.10
C ARG A 72 0.20 4.08 -11.54
N CYS A 73 -0.40 4.17 -10.35
CA CYS A 73 -1.01 3.05 -9.63
C CYS A 73 -2.54 3.20 -9.63
N THR A 74 -3.23 2.54 -10.56
CA THR A 74 -4.70 2.61 -10.69
C THR A 74 -5.39 1.56 -9.82
N PHE A 75 -6.45 1.94 -9.12
CA PHE A 75 -7.18 1.06 -8.21
C PHE A 75 -8.12 0.11 -8.96
N ALA A 76 -7.97 -1.19 -8.72
CA ALA A 76 -8.78 -2.24 -9.31
C ALA A 76 -9.99 -2.59 -8.43
N SER A 77 -9.73 -2.92 -7.17
CA SER A 77 -10.75 -3.36 -6.19
C SER A 77 -10.33 -3.01 -4.77
N VAL A 78 -11.28 -3.03 -3.84
CA VAL A 78 -10.99 -3.05 -2.40
C VAL A 78 -11.45 -4.40 -1.86
N ASP A 79 -10.50 -5.16 -1.33
CA ASP A 79 -10.68 -6.56 -0.98
C ASP A 79 -10.36 -6.81 0.50
N ILE A 80 -11.00 -7.85 1.03
CA ILE A 80 -10.71 -8.40 2.36
C ILE A 80 -9.70 -9.52 2.17
N GLY A 81 -8.60 -9.48 2.91
CA GLY A 81 -7.62 -10.55 2.90
C GLY A 81 -7.59 -11.34 4.21
N THR A 82 -6.76 -12.39 4.19
CA THR A 82 -6.72 -13.39 5.25
C THR A 82 -5.49 -13.27 6.16
N HIS A 83 -4.57 -12.34 5.86
CA HIS A 83 -3.31 -12.17 6.59
C HIS A 83 -3.22 -10.77 7.22
N TYR A 84 -2.49 -10.65 8.32
CA TYR A 84 -2.30 -9.40 9.06
C TYR A 84 -1.91 -8.20 8.18
N PHE A 85 -0.86 -8.34 7.35
CA PHE A 85 -0.37 -7.28 6.46
C PHE A 85 -1.25 -7.05 5.22
N ARG A 86 -2.35 -7.78 5.09
CA ARG A 86 -3.31 -7.70 3.99
C ARG A 86 -4.71 -7.92 4.56
N SER A 87 -5.09 -7.15 5.57
CA SER A 87 -6.41 -7.27 6.22
C SER A 87 -7.50 -6.70 5.33
N VAL A 88 -7.44 -5.40 5.03
CA VAL A 88 -8.25 -4.76 3.99
C VAL A 88 -7.31 -3.93 3.13
N TYR A 89 -7.39 -4.09 1.82
CA TYR A 89 -6.41 -3.54 0.88
C TYR A 89 -7.06 -3.12 -0.44
N VAL A 90 -6.41 -2.20 -1.12
CA VAL A 90 -6.71 -1.82 -2.49
C VAL A 90 -5.84 -2.68 -3.41
N ALA A 91 -6.45 -3.53 -4.23
CA ALA A 91 -5.75 -4.18 -5.32
C ALA A 91 -5.45 -3.13 -6.40
N ILE A 92 -4.25 -3.17 -6.95
CA ILE A 92 -3.80 -2.23 -7.98
C ILE A 92 -3.81 -2.95 -9.32
N LYS A 93 -4.24 -2.26 -10.39
CA LYS A 93 -4.19 -2.81 -11.74
C LYS A 93 -2.73 -3.15 -12.09
N VAL A 94 -2.53 -4.36 -12.59
CA VAL A 94 -1.24 -4.81 -13.08
C VAL A 94 -0.95 -4.09 -14.39
N THR A 95 0.11 -3.27 -14.42
CA THR A 95 0.56 -2.57 -15.63
C THR A 95 1.95 -3.06 -16.06
N PRO A 96 2.30 -2.95 -17.35
CA PRO A 96 3.64 -3.28 -17.84
C PRO A 96 4.75 -2.55 -17.08
N ASP A 97 4.53 -1.30 -16.68
CA ASP A 97 5.51 -0.49 -15.93
C ASP A 97 5.75 -1.05 -14.52
N LEU A 98 4.68 -1.39 -13.80
CA LEU A 98 4.78 -2.01 -12.47
C LEU A 98 5.48 -3.37 -12.53
N VAL A 99 5.11 -4.21 -13.50
CA VAL A 99 5.75 -5.52 -13.71
C VAL A 99 7.22 -5.35 -14.04
N SER A 100 7.56 -4.43 -14.96
CA SER A 100 8.94 -4.17 -15.36
C SER A 100 9.80 -3.62 -14.23
N LEU A 101 9.25 -2.78 -13.35
CA LEU A 101 9.94 -2.30 -12.16
C LEU A 101 10.18 -3.44 -11.16
N HIS A 102 9.14 -4.23 -10.89
CA HIS A 102 9.19 -5.37 -9.98
C HIS A 102 10.21 -6.44 -10.42
N GLU A 103 10.12 -6.90 -11.66
CA GLU A 103 11.05 -7.89 -12.22
C GLU A 103 12.49 -7.40 -12.21
N ARG A 104 12.72 -6.13 -12.57
CA ARG A 104 14.07 -5.54 -12.59
C ARG A 104 14.70 -5.50 -11.21
N VAL A 105 13.97 -5.02 -10.21
CA VAL A 105 14.46 -4.97 -8.82
C VAL A 105 14.80 -6.38 -8.33
N HIS A 106 13.94 -7.36 -8.59
CA HIS A 106 14.20 -8.74 -8.20
C HIS A 106 15.40 -9.35 -8.92
N LYS A 107 15.51 -9.13 -10.23
CA LYS A 107 16.62 -9.60 -11.06
C LYS A 107 17.97 -9.02 -10.63
N GLU A 108 18.06 -7.71 -10.47
CA GLU A 108 19.32 -7.03 -10.16
C GLU A 108 19.79 -7.30 -8.72
N LEU A 109 18.85 -7.47 -7.79
CA LEU A 109 19.17 -7.85 -6.40
C LEU A 109 19.37 -9.36 -6.22
N GLY A 110 19.17 -10.16 -7.28
CA GLY A 110 19.31 -11.62 -7.22
C GLY A 110 18.34 -12.27 -6.23
N THR A 111 17.12 -11.72 -6.11
CA THR A 111 16.09 -12.21 -5.18
C THR A 111 14.86 -12.71 -5.93
N GLU A 112 14.33 -13.84 -5.50
CA GLU A 112 13.05 -14.34 -6.00
C GLU A 112 11.91 -13.41 -5.56
N PRO A 113 10.92 -13.12 -6.42
CA PRO A 113 9.77 -12.34 -6.04
C PRO A 113 8.93 -13.07 -4.99
N ARG A 114 8.89 -12.52 -3.78
CA ARG A 114 8.09 -13.04 -2.64
C ARG A 114 7.06 -12.01 -2.19
N THR A 115 6.30 -11.49 -3.14
CA THR A 115 5.28 -10.44 -2.95
C THR A 115 3.90 -11.01 -3.27
N PRO A 116 3.31 -11.82 -2.36
CA PRO A 116 2.00 -12.44 -2.60
C PRO A 116 0.93 -11.36 -2.81
N ALA A 117 0.11 -11.54 -3.85
CA ALA A 117 -0.92 -10.58 -4.28
C ALA A 117 -0.35 -9.21 -4.70
N PHE A 118 0.86 -9.16 -5.26
CA PHE A 118 1.36 -7.93 -5.88
C PHE A 118 0.59 -7.60 -7.17
N PRO A 119 0.25 -6.32 -7.43
CA PRO A 119 0.42 -5.15 -6.57
C PRO A 119 -0.83 -4.84 -5.71
N HIS A 120 -0.62 -4.51 -4.44
CA HIS A 120 -1.67 -4.02 -3.55
C HIS A 120 -1.15 -2.95 -2.58
N MET A 121 -2.07 -2.11 -2.10
CA MET A 121 -1.83 -1.15 -1.02
C MET A 121 -2.78 -1.43 0.14
N SER A 122 -2.24 -1.75 1.30
CA SER A 122 -3.06 -2.02 2.49
C SER A 122 -3.68 -0.75 3.06
N LEU A 123 -4.96 -0.81 3.43
CA LEU A 123 -5.69 0.27 4.09
C LEU A 123 -5.59 0.17 5.61
N CYS A 124 -5.52 -1.04 6.13
CA CYS A 124 -5.35 -1.30 7.55
C CYS A 124 -4.69 -2.66 7.80
N TYR A 125 -4.09 -2.80 8.99
CA TYR A 125 -3.71 -4.09 9.56
C TYR A 125 -4.58 -4.37 10.77
N ILE A 126 -5.09 -5.59 10.86
CA ILE A 126 -6.03 -6.00 11.90
C ILE A 126 -5.47 -7.29 12.50
N GLY A 127 -5.23 -7.27 13.81
CA GLY A 127 -4.67 -8.39 14.56
C GLY A 127 -5.53 -9.64 14.45
N ASP A 128 -4.91 -10.81 14.51
CA ASP A 128 -5.61 -12.08 14.20
C ASP A 128 -6.80 -12.36 15.14
N ILE A 129 -6.75 -11.90 16.40
CA ILE A 129 -7.85 -12.00 17.36
C ILE A 129 -9.06 -11.19 16.89
N ASP A 130 -8.85 -9.92 16.55
CA ASP A 130 -9.92 -9.02 16.11
C ASP A 130 -10.42 -9.42 14.72
N ALA A 131 -9.52 -9.88 13.84
CA ALA A 131 -9.88 -10.42 12.53
C ALA A 131 -10.79 -11.65 12.65
N ALA A 132 -10.50 -12.58 13.58
CA ALA A 132 -11.37 -13.72 13.86
C ALA A 132 -12.74 -13.32 14.43
N ALA A 133 -12.85 -12.14 15.03
CA ALA A 133 -14.10 -11.55 15.50
C ALA A 133 -14.89 -10.79 14.40
N GLY A 134 -14.40 -10.78 13.15
CA GLY A 134 -15.09 -10.17 12.00
C GLY A 134 -14.73 -8.70 11.73
N GLU A 135 -13.63 -8.21 12.30
CA GLU A 135 -13.25 -6.79 12.20
C GLU A 135 -12.86 -6.38 10.77
N ARG A 136 -12.35 -7.31 9.94
CA ARG A 136 -12.00 -7.03 8.53
C ARG A 136 -13.26 -6.75 7.70
N GLU A 137 -14.28 -7.58 7.88
CA GLU A 137 -15.58 -7.46 7.24
C GLU A 137 -16.27 -6.18 7.69
N ARG A 138 -16.26 -5.89 9.00
CA ARG A 138 -16.82 -4.65 9.55
C ARG A 138 -16.17 -3.42 8.92
N TYR A 139 -14.85 -3.32 8.92
CA TYR A 139 -14.12 -2.19 8.33
C TYR A 139 -14.48 -1.99 6.85
N HIS A 140 -14.52 -3.08 6.07
CA HIS A 140 -14.89 -3.04 4.65
C HIS A 140 -16.33 -2.57 4.43
N GLU A 141 -17.28 -3.08 5.22
CA GLU A 141 -18.68 -2.68 5.13
C GLU A 141 -18.90 -1.24 5.57
N GLU A 142 -18.14 -0.73 6.53
CA GLU A 142 -18.17 0.70 6.88
C GLU A 142 -17.69 1.58 5.75
N LEU A 143 -16.64 1.19 5.02
CA LEU A 143 -16.21 1.92 3.84
C LEU A 143 -17.34 1.99 2.79
N LYS A 144 -18.09 0.90 2.58
CA LYS A 144 -19.25 0.90 1.67
C LYS A 144 -20.37 1.80 2.19
N LYS A 145 -20.82 1.56 3.43
CA LYS A 145 -21.96 2.24 4.05
C LYS A 145 -21.75 3.75 4.15
N ASN A 146 -20.52 4.18 4.39
CA ASN A 146 -20.15 5.59 4.48
C ASN A 146 -19.83 6.23 3.11
N GLY A 147 -20.08 5.53 2.00
CA GLY A 147 -19.82 6.04 0.65
C GLY A 147 -18.35 6.35 0.41
N LYS A 148 -17.45 5.57 1.03
CA LYS A 148 -16.00 5.71 0.90
C LYS A 148 -15.42 4.91 -0.26
N ILE A 149 -16.15 3.90 -0.73
CA ILE A 149 -15.83 3.18 -1.95
C ILE A 149 -16.99 3.18 -2.93
N LYS A 150 -16.68 3.32 -4.22
CA LYS A 150 -17.64 3.13 -5.32
C LYS A 150 -16.95 2.36 -6.45
N MET A 151 -17.67 1.45 -7.07
CA MET A 151 -17.21 0.79 -8.30
C MET A 151 -17.56 1.70 -9.48
N THR A 152 -16.63 1.82 -10.42
CA THR A 152 -16.83 2.52 -11.69
C THR A 152 -16.54 1.58 -12.84
N SER A 153 -17.45 1.55 -13.81
CA SER A 153 -17.23 0.96 -15.12
C SER A 153 -17.05 2.12 -16.10
N GLN A 154 -15.80 2.46 -16.41
CA GLN A 154 -15.54 3.41 -17.51
C GLN A 154 -15.68 2.71 -18.88
N ASP A 155 -15.40 1.41 -18.94
CA ASP A 155 -15.61 0.53 -20.10
C ASP A 155 -16.30 -0.78 -19.66
N GLU A 156 -17.01 -1.45 -20.57
CA GLU A 156 -17.78 -2.67 -20.29
C GLU A 156 -16.93 -3.82 -19.71
N ASP A 157 -15.60 -3.80 -19.94
CA ASP A 157 -14.67 -4.87 -19.57
C ASP A 157 -13.68 -4.52 -18.43
N GLU A 158 -13.56 -3.25 -18.01
CA GLU A 158 -12.60 -2.85 -16.97
C GLU A 158 -13.26 -2.15 -15.78
N LYS A 159 -13.60 -2.93 -14.77
CA LYS A 159 -14.05 -2.42 -13.47
C LYS A 159 -12.88 -1.79 -12.71
N THR A 160 -13.05 -0.55 -12.27
CA THR A 160 -12.16 0.14 -11.33
C THR A 160 -12.92 0.47 -10.06
N VAL A 161 -12.19 0.81 -9.00
CA VAL A 161 -12.75 1.34 -7.76
C VAL A 161 -12.26 2.76 -7.54
N CYS A 162 -13.12 3.64 -7.05
CA CYS A 162 -12.70 4.93 -6.52
C CYS A 162 -12.84 4.93 -5.00
N LEU A 163 -11.91 5.62 -4.34
CA LEU A 163 -11.89 5.89 -2.91
C LEU A 163 -12.27 7.36 -2.68
N ASN A 164 -13.16 7.64 -1.73
CA ASN A 164 -13.48 9.00 -1.32
C ASN A 164 -12.63 9.38 -0.11
N CYS A 165 -11.56 10.14 -0.36
CA CYS A 165 -10.64 10.61 0.65
C CYS A 165 -11.04 11.95 1.29
N GLY A 166 -12.22 12.48 0.94
CA GLY A 166 -12.74 13.71 1.52
C GLY A 166 -13.11 13.58 3.00
N SER A 167 -12.95 14.67 3.75
CA SER A 167 -13.34 14.80 5.15
C SER A 167 -14.68 15.53 5.30
N SER A 168 -15.45 15.20 6.35
CA SER A 168 -16.60 16.01 6.83
C SER A 168 -17.53 16.59 5.74
N GLY A 169 -18.07 15.74 4.87
CA GLY A 169 -19.02 16.15 3.82
C GLY A 169 -18.38 16.67 2.52
N THR A 170 -17.04 16.77 2.46
CA THR A 170 -16.33 16.99 1.20
C THR A 170 -16.19 15.68 0.43
N ILE A 171 -16.31 15.77 -0.89
CA ILE A 171 -16.15 14.64 -1.81
C ILE A 171 -14.82 14.84 -2.54
N ASP A 172 -13.90 13.88 -2.38
CA ASP A 172 -12.61 13.86 -3.05
C ASP A 172 -12.34 12.43 -3.53
N TRP A 173 -12.86 12.12 -4.72
CA TRP A 173 -12.74 10.80 -5.33
C TRP A 173 -11.38 10.63 -5.99
N MET A 174 -10.72 9.53 -5.66
CA MET A 174 -9.44 9.10 -6.22
C MET A 174 -9.56 7.66 -6.72
N ASP A 175 -9.14 7.41 -7.96
CA ASP A 175 -9.09 6.07 -8.57
C ASP A 175 -7.65 5.62 -8.87
N ASN A 176 -6.66 6.44 -8.52
CA ASN A 176 -5.24 6.20 -8.75
C ASN A 176 -4.38 7.11 -7.87
N PHE A 177 -3.10 6.78 -7.73
CA PHE A 177 -2.08 7.75 -7.35
C PHE A 177 -0.86 7.66 -8.28
N GLU A 178 -0.07 8.72 -8.34
CA GLU A 178 1.25 8.72 -8.96
C GLU A 178 2.34 8.48 -7.91
N ALA A 179 3.33 7.67 -8.28
CA ALA A 179 4.50 7.43 -7.44
C ALA A 179 5.76 7.94 -8.15
N HIS A 180 6.42 8.94 -7.55
CA HIS A 180 7.71 9.44 -7.99
C HIS A 180 8.88 8.84 -7.22
N GLU A 181 8.61 8.14 -6.11
CA GLU A 181 9.65 7.59 -5.24
C GLU A 181 9.41 6.12 -4.89
N VAL A 182 10.52 5.44 -4.63
CA VAL A 182 10.54 4.16 -3.91
C VAL A 182 11.32 4.35 -2.61
N TRP A 183 10.79 3.89 -1.50
CA TRP A 183 11.44 4.02 -0.19
C TRP A 183 12.02 2.69 0.26
N ALA A 184 13.28 2.70 0.71
CA ALA A 184 13.88 1.62 1.49
C ALA A 184 13.50 1.79 2.96
N VAL A 185 12.81 0.80 3.53
CA VAL A 185 12.29 0.83 4.90
C VAL A 185 12.74 -0.40 5.67
N ARG A 186 13.32 -0.17 6.85
CA ARG A 186 13.59 -1.24 7.83
C ARG A 186 12.28 -1.59 8.53
N CYS A 187 11.79 -2.80 8.27
CA CYS A 187 10.56 -3.35 8.82
C CYS A 187 10.89 -4.47 9.82
N GLU A 188 11.60 -4.16 10.89
CA GLU A 188 11.88 -5.09 12.00
C GLU A 188 11.08 -4.69 13.24
N GLY A 189 10.51 -5.68 13.93
CA GLY A 189 9.67 -5.44 15.10
C GLY A 189 8.28 -4.89 14.77
N PRO A 190 7.61 -4.22 15.73
CA PRO A 190 6.27 -3.67 15.55
C PRO A 190 6.26 -2.60 14.45
N VAL A 191 5.09 -2.41 13.82
CA VAL A 191 4.91 -1.52 12.66
C VAL A 191 5.31 -0.07 12.99
N GLU A 192 5.01 0.38 14.20
CA GLU A 192 5.36 1.70 14.72
C GLU A 192 6.87 1.94 14.82
N GLY A 193 7.65 0.85 14.89
CA GLY A 193 9.11 0.89 14.93
C GLY A 193 9.78 0.89 13.54
N TRP A 194 8.99 0.78 12.47
CA TRP A 194 9.54 0.76 11.12
C TRP A 194 10.15 2.12 10.75
N ALA A 195 11.29 2.09 10.06
CA ALA A 195 12.08 3.28 9.80
C ALA A 195 12.50 3.40 8.34
N ILE A 196 12.24 4.57 7.73
CA ILE A 196 12.73 4.90 6.40
C ILE A 196 14.24 5.05 6.46
N LEU A 197 14.95 4.28 5.66
CA LEU A 197 16.42 4.34 5.55
C LEU A 197 16.86 5.27 4.42
N ARG A 198 16.15 5.23 3.28
CA ARG A 198 16.45 6.05 2.10
C ARG A 198 15.23 6.16 1.18
N LYS A 199 15.14 7.28 0.46
CA LYS A 199 14.16 7.51 -0.61
C LYS A 199 14.89 7.56 -1.95
N PHE A 200 14.35 6.90 -2.96
CA PHE A 200 14.90 6.80 -4.30
C PHE A 200 13.94 7.41 -5.30
N SER A 201 14.42 8.36 -6.11
CA SER A 201 13.63 8.89 -7.22
C SER A 201 13.46 7.85 -8.32
N LEU A 202 12.25 7.74 -8.86
CA LEU A 202 11.95 6.97 -10.08
C LEU A 202 12.31 7.74 -11.34
N THR A 203 12.32 9.08 -11.27
CA THR A 203 12.74 9.95 -12.37
C THR A 203 14.25 10.20 -12.33
N LYS A 204 14.86 10.31 -13.52
CA LYS A 204 16.25 10.74 -13.64
C LYS A 204 16.37 12.20 -13.21
N ILE A 205 17.30 12.49 -12.31
CA ILE A 205 17.76 13.85 -11.99
C ILE A 205 18.73 14.30 -13.08
#